data_AF-A0A6V7MBT7-F1
#
_entry.id   AF-A0A6V7MBT7-F1
#
_cell.length_a   1.000
_cell.length_b   1.000
_cell.length_c   1.000
_cell.angle_alpha   90.00
_cell.angle_beta   90.00
_cell.angle_gamma   90.00
#
_symmetry.space_group_name_H-M   'P 1'
#
loop_
_entity.id
_entity.type
_entity.pdbx_description
1 polymer ?
#
loop_
_entity_poly.entity_id
_entity_poly.type
_entity_poly.pdbx_seq_one_letter_code
_entity_poly.pdbx_strand_id
1 'polypeptide(L)' 'KKLELEITAERRANWHALFGLVAMGCQVGILARLTWWEYSWDIMEPVTYFVTYVTGMACYIYFIMTRQ' A
#
# COMPACT_ATOMS: atom_id res chain seq x y z
N LYS A 1 25.14 -19.55 10.21
CA LYS A 1 24.96 -18.16 10.70
C LYS A 1 24.62 -17.18 9.58
N LYS A 2 25.38 -17.08 8.48
CA LYS A 2 24.99 -16.22 7.33
C LYS A 2 23.67 -16.65 6.67
N LEU A 3 23.51 -17.95 6.41
CA LEU A 3 22.28 -18.49 5.82
C LEU A 3 21.01 -18.19 6.64
N GLU A 4 21.09 -18.34 7.96
CA GLU A 4 19.99 -18.00 8.89
C GLU A 4 19.60 -16.51 8.83
N LEU A 5 20.60 -15.63 8.65
CA LEU A 5 20.38 -14.19 8.53
C LEU A 5 19.73 -13.84 7.18
N GLU A 6 20.14 -14.48 6.10
CA GLU A 6 19.54 -14.32 4.76
C GLU A 6 18.09 -14.78 4.74
N ILE A 7 17.78 -15.97 5.28
CA ILE A 7 16.41 -16.48 5.39
C ILE A 7 15.52 -15.53 6.21
N THR A 8 16.06 -14.95 7.28
CA THR A 8 15.32 -14.00 8.13
C THR A 8 15.07 -12.67 7.40
N ALA A 9 16.04 -12.19 6.63
CA ALA A 9 15.92 -10.97 5.84
C ALA A 9 14.90 -11.13 4.70
N GLU A 10 14.94 -12.26 3.99
CA GLU A 10 14.01 -12.59 2.91
C GLU A 10 12.57 -12.71 3.42
N ARG A 11 12.37 -13.35 4.59
CA ARG A 11 11.05 -13.38 5.23
C ARG A 11 10.50 -11.99 5.55
N ARG A 12 11.35 -11.07 6.05
CA ARG A 12 10.93 -9.69 6.31
C ARG A 12 10.56 -8.94 5.04
N ALA A 13 11.37 -9.07 3.99
CA ALA A 13 11.08 -8.46 2.69
C ALA A 13 9.76 -9.00 2.09
N ASN A 14 9.55 -10.31 2.18
CA ASN A 14 8.31 -10.93 1.70
C ASN A 14 7.09 -10.48 2.52
N TRP A 15 7.23 -10.34 3.84
CA TRP A 15 6.17 -9.80 4.70
C TRP A 15 5.82 -8.35 4.35
N HIS A 16 6.82 -7.51 4.06
CA HIS A 16 6.59 -6.14 3.60
C HIS A 16 5.88 -6.10 2.24
N ALA A 17 6.27 -6.96 1.30
CA ALA A 17 5.61 -7.08 0.00
C ALA A 17 4.14 -7.52 0.15
N LEU A 18 3.87 -8.49 1.02
CA LEU A 18 2.52 -8.97 1.31
C LEU A 18 1.67 -7.88 1.98
N PHE A 19 2.26 -7.13 2.92
CA PHE A 19 1.60 -5.99 3.57
C PHE A 19 1.24 -4.91 2.55
N GLY A 20 2.15 -4.59 1.62
CA GLY A 20 1.87 -3.68 0.51
C GLY A 20 0.71 -4.15 -0.37
N LEU A 21 0.67 -5.44 -0.71
CA LEU A 21 -0.41 -6.03 -1.51
C LEU A 21 -1.77 -5.93 -0.81
N VAL A 22 -1.82 -6.26 0.49
CA VAL A 22 -3.06 -6.15 1.29
C VAL A 22 -3.49 -4.70 1.44
N ALA A 23 -2.55 -3.77 1.65
CA ALA A 23 -2.85 -2.35 1.75
C ALA A 23 -3.44 -1.80 0.44
N MET A 24 -2.87 -2.15 -0.72
CA MET A 24 -3.40 -1.77 -2.03
C MET A 24 -4.77 -2.40 -2.30
N GLY A 25 -4.97 -3.67 -1.93
CA GLY A 25 -6.27 -4.34 -2.05
C GLY A 25 -7.34 -3.71 -1.16
N CYS A 26 -6.99 -3.35 0.08
CA CYS A 26 -7.87 -2.66 1.02
C CYS A 26 -8.23 -1.26 0.51
N GLN A 27 -7.26 -0.53 -0.05
CA GLN A 27 -7.46 0.78 -0.66
C GLN A 27 -8.52 0.72 -1.77
N VAL A 28 -8.40 -0.23 -2.71
CA VAL A 28 -9.36 -0.40 -3.80
C VAL A 28 -10.70 -0.92 -3.28
N GLY A 29 -10.71 -1.85 -2.32
CA GLY A 29 -11.92 -2.42 -1.76
C GLY A 29 -12.79 -1.41 -0.98
N ILE A 30 -12.15 -0.56 -0.16
CA ILE A 30 -12.84 0.51 0.58
C ILE A 30 -13.40 1.54 -0.40
N LEU A 31 -12.60 1.96 -1.39
CA LEU A 31 -13.05 2.90 -2.41
C LEU A 31 -14.22 2.32 -3.22
N ALA A 32 -14.13 1.07 -3.68
CA ALA A 32 -15.20 0.38 -4.42
C ALA A 32 -16.49 0.25 -3.59
N ARG A 33 -16.37 0.02 -2.28
CA ARG A 33 -17.52 -0.02 -1.38
C ARG A 33 -18.18 1.36 -1.27
N LEU A 34 -17.39 2.42 -1.09
CA LEU A 34 -17.90 3.80 -1.00
C LEU A 34 -18.52 4.30 -2.32
N THR A 35 -17.95 3.98 -3.49
CA THR A 35 -18.47 4.41 -4.81
C THR A 35 -19.80 3.76 -5.17
N TRP A 36 -20.07 2.53 -4.72
CA TRP A 36 -21.29 1.80 -5.11
C TRP A 36 -22.45 1.94 -4.14
N TRP A 37 -22.19 2.19 -2.86
CA TRP A 37 -23.24 2.13 -1.84
C TRP A 37 -23.71 3.50 -1.34
N GLU A 38 -22.84 4.51 -1.21
CA GLU A 38 -23.22 5.76 -0.53
C GLU A 38 -22.91 7.06 -1.29
N TYR A 39 -21.94 7.11 -2.22
CA TYR A 39 -21.53 8.37 -2.85
C TYR A 39 -21.42 8.28 -4.37
N SER A 40 -22.07 9.22 -5.08
CA SER A 40 -21.88 9.41 -6.52
C SER A 40 -20.41 9.73 -6.84
N TRP A 41 -19.98 9.33 -8.04
CA TRP A 41 -18.61 9.49 -8.56
C TRP A 41 -17.99 10.88 -8.34
N ASP A 42 -18.82 11.93 -8.33
CA ASP A 42 -18.45 13.34 -8.10
C ASP A 42 -17.74 13.59 -6.75
N ILE A 43 -18.11 12.86 -5.69
CA ILE A 43 -17.45 12.97 -4.38
C ILE A 43 -16.19 12.09 -4.29
N MET A 44 -16.12 11.04 -5.10
CA MET A 44 -15.02 10.08 -5.07
C MET A 44 -13.81 10.54 -5.90
N GLU A 45 -14.00 11.47 -6.83
CA GLU A 45 -12.92 12.09 -7.60
C GLU A 45 -11.82 12.71 -6.71
N PRO A 46 -12.10 13.65 -5.78
CA PRO A 46 -11.05 14.19 -4.92
C PRO A 46 -10.46 13.15 -3.96
N VAL A 47 -11.28 12.22 -3.45
CA VAL A 47 -10.83 11.19 -2.49
C VAL A 47 -9.83 10.23 -3.13
N THR A 48 -10.11 9.75 -4.34
CA THR A 48 -9.20 8.87 -5.08
C THR A 48 -7.89 9.58 -5.43
N TYR A 49 -7.93 10.88 -5.74
CA TYR A 49 -6.73 11.71 -5.93
C TYR A 49 -5.84 11.76 -4.69
N PHE A 50 -6.39 12.12 -3.52
CA PHE A 50 -5.62 12.19 -2.28
C PHE A 50 -5.05 10.83 -1.88
N VAL A 51 -5.86 9.78 -2.01
CA VAL A 51 -5.43 8.42 -1.65
C VAL A 51 -4.28 7.97 -2.55
N THR A 52 -4.35 8.19 -3.86
CA THR A 52 -3.25 7.87 -4.79
C THR A 52 -1.98 8.65 -4.45
N TYR A 53 -2.12 9.93 -4.13
CA TYR A 53 -1.00 10.78 -3.73
C TYR A 53 -0.33 10.29 -2.44
N VAL A 54 -1.12 9.94 -1.43
CA VAL A 54 -0.64 9.37 -0.15
C VAL A 54 0.06 8.04 -0.37
N THR A 55 -0.49 7.15 -1.19
CA THR A 55 0.14 5.85 -1.50
C THR A 55 1.48 6.03 -2.23
N GLY A 56 1.56 6.96 -3.19
CA GLY A 56 2.81 7.33 -3.84
C GLY A 56 3.84 7.90 -2.88
N MET A 57 3.41 8.77 -1.97
CA MET A 57 4.27 9.35 -0.93
C MET A 57 4.75 8.29 0.07
N ALA A 58 3.91 7.33 0.45
CA ALA A 58 4.29 6.22 1.31
C ALA A 58 5.33 5.31 0.64
N CYS A 59 5.19 5.01 -0.65
CA CYS A 59 6.21 4.29 -1.43
C CYS A 59 7.53 5.05 -1.46
N TYR A 60 7.50 6.37 -1.61
CA TYR A 60 8.71 7.20 -1.61
C TYR A 60 9.39 7.26 -0.23
N ILE A 61 8.61 7.40 0.85
CA ILE A 61 9.11 7.32 2.22
C ILE A 61 9.74 5.94 2.49
N TYR A 62 9.10 4.87 2.03
CA TYR A 62 9.63 3.51 2.15
C TYR A 62 10.96 3.35 1.40
N PHE A 63 11.08 3.93 0.21
CA PHE A 63 12.32 3.94 -0.57
C PHE A 63 13.45 4.65 0.19
N ILE A 64 13.18 5.87 0.71
CA ILE A 64 14.16 6.63 1.50
C ILE A 64 14.59 5.84 2.75
N MET A 65 13.63 5.25 3.47
CA MET A 65 13.87 4.57 4.74
C MET A 65 14.61 3.24 4.57
N THR A 66 14.30 2.50 3.50
CA THR A 66 14.95 1.20 3.21
C THR A 66 16.28 1.40 2.48
N ARG A 67 16.57 2.63 1.99
CA ARG A 67 17.76 2.99 1.19
C ARG A 67 18.09 1.94 0.12
N GLN A 68 17.04 1.36 -0.47
CA GLN A 68 17.17 0.47 -1.62
C GLN A 68 17.67 1.25 -2.83
#